data_AF-A0A8J6IK55-F1
#
_entry.id   AF-A0A8J6IK55-F1
#
_cell.length_a   1.000
_cell.length_b   1.000
_cell.length_c   1.000
_cell.angle_alpha   90.00
_cell.angle_beta   90.00
_cell.angle_gamma   90.00
#
_symmetry.space_group_name_H-M   'P 1'
#
loop_
_entity.id
_entity.type
_entity.pdbx_description
1 polymer ?
#
loop_
_entity_poly.entity_id
_entity_poly.type
_entity_poly.pdbx_seq_one_letter_code
_entity_poly.pdbx_strand_id
1 'polypeptide(L)'
;MTTPRLDWPLANDRLGRYWWYLRISFAVSLALVGIALAQSDQLTGSAPIGPLTLLFVPNTLEAAFETLTALLLVALFIERANEVFIKNTRTVRRTIAERRIASLEAALAQVQETERSEAQEQLEAAKDDLTRYRTATRILTIAFSTILGTLTALAGVRALTPLLDVQYEALSGWQWGVLNFVDIVLTVSLVTGGASALHNMISMIGDRIEPSDATEGETRPK
;
A
#
# COMPACT_ATOMS: atom_id res chain seq x y z
N MET A 1 15.65 -43.94 1.38
CA MET A 1 15.19 -42.92 0.41
C MET A 1 15.35 -41.56 1.05
N THR A 2 16.43 -40.86 0.73
CA THR A 2 16.69 -39.49 1.18
C THR A 2 15.75 -38.56 0.42
N THR A 3 14.78 -37.95 1.11
CA THR A 3 14.07 -36.81 0.55
C THR A 3 15.11 -35.76 0.14
N PRO A 4 15.01 -35.16 -1.06
CA PRO A 4 15.88 -34.06 -1.40
C PRO A 4 15.57 -32.96 -0.40
N ARG A 5 16.45 -32.83 0.60
CA ARG A 5 16.56 -31.63 1.41
C ARG A 5 16.75 -30.53 0.37
N LEU A 6 15.73 -29.69 0.20
CA LEU A 6 15.83 -28.51 -0.63
C LEU A 6 16.74 -27.57 0.16
N ASP A 7 18.05 -27.88 0.16
CA ASP A 7 19.13 -27.11 0.74
C ASP A 7 19.31 -25.89 -0.15
N TRP A 8 18.28 -25.07 -0.18
CA TRP A 8 18.35 -23.80 -0.84
C TRP A 8 19.16 -22.90 0.08
N PRO A 9 20.29 -22.33 -0.39
CA PRO A 9 21.10 -21.49 0.45
C PRO A 9 20.27 -20.27 0.85
N LEU A 10 20.73 -19.51 1.84
CA LEU A 10 20.24 -18.15 2.20
C LEU A 10 19.15 -18.13 3.29
N ALA A 11 19.39 -18.76 4.44
CA ALA A 11 18.50 -18.71 5.61
C ALA A 11 18.68 -17.48 6.51
N ASN A 12 19.79 -16.72 6.47
CA ASN A 12 20.04 -15.69 7.49
C ASN A 12 20.10 -14.22 7.01
N ASP A 13 20.12 -13.94 5.71
CA ASP A 13 20.40 -12.58 5.18
C ASP A 13 19.36 -12.09 4.15
N ARG A 14 18.08 -12.46 4.33
CA ARG A 14 17.01 -12.18 3.34
C ARG A 14 16.00 -11.14 3.75
N LEU A 15 15.64 -11.03 5.03
CA LEU A 15 14.79 -9.93 5.49
C LEU A 15 15.43 -8.58 5.14
N GLY A 16 16.75 -8.45 5.33
CA GLY A 16 17.52 -7.28 4.91
C GLY A 16 17.36 -6.94 3.43
N ARG A 17 17.36 -7.95 2.55
CA ARG A 17 17.13 -7.76 1.10
C ARG A 17 15.71 -7.31 0.76
N TYR A 18 14.68 -7.78 1.46
CA TYR A 18 13.31 -7.31 1.25
C TYR A 18 13.11 -5.87 1.73
N TRP A 19 13.69 -5.52 2.88
CA TRP A 19 13.76 -4.14 3.33
C TRP A 19 14.56 -3.26 2.37
N TRP A 20 15.60 -3.80 1.74
CA TRP A 20 16.36 -3.12 0.70
C TRP A 20 15.50 -2.82 -0.54
N TYR A 21 14.69 -3.77 -1.02
CA TYR A 21 13.74 -3.52 -2.11
C TYR A 21 12.72 -2.44 -1.76
N LEU A 22 12.19 -2.43 -0.54
CA LEU A 22 11.24 -1.41 -0.09
C LEU A 22 11.90 -0.03 0.03
N ARG A 23 13.14 0.05 0.52
CA ARG A 23 13.93 1.29 0.55
C ARG A 23 14.22 1.79 -0.86
N ILE A 24 14.54 0.90 -1.79
CA ILE A 24 14.78 1.27 -3.19
C ILE A 24 13.50 1.73 -3.87
N SER A 25 12.38 1.02 -3.71
CA SER A 25 11.13 1.47 -4.30
C SER A 25 10.75 2.85 -3.78
N PHE A 26 10.94 3.09 -2.48
CA PHE A 26 10.71 4.40 -1.88
C PHE A 26 11.68 5.46 -2.43
N ALA A 27 12.97 5.16 -2.51
CA ALA A 27 13.98 6.07 -3.07
C ALA A 27 13.71 6.40 -4.54
N VAL A 28 13.31 5.42 -5.34
CA VAL A 28 12.93 5.61 -6.75
C VAL A 28 11.68 6.48 -6.86
N SER A 29 10.63 6.19 -6.08
CA SER A 29 9.44 7.04 -6.05
C SER A 29 9.77 8.47 -5.66
N LEU A 30 10.61 8.65 -4.63
CA LEU A 30 11.01 9.98 -4.16
C LEU A 30 11.88 10.72 -5.18
N ALA A 31 12.77 10.00 -5.89
CA ALA A 31 13.55 10.57 -6.98
C ALA A 31 12.66 10.99 -8.16
N LEU A 32 11.69 10.16 -8.56
CA LEU A 32 10.75 10.49 -9.63
C LEU A 32 9.90 11.72 -9.28
N VAL A 33 9.43 11.81 -8.03
CA VAL A 33 8.71 12.98 -7.52
C VAL A 33 9.62 14.20 -7.51
N GLY A 34 10.86 14.09 -7.03
CA GLY A 34 11.84 15.18 -7.04
C GLY A 34 12.13 15.71 -8.45
N ILE A 35 12.28 14.82 -9.44
CA ILE A 35 12.45 15.19 -10.85
C ILE A 35 11.21 15.94 -11.36
N ALA A 36 10.01 15.43 -11.08
CA ALA A 36 8.77 16.08 -11.51
C ALA A 36 8.60 17.47 -10.88
N LEU A 37 8.94 17.62 -9.60
CA LEU A 37 8.92 18.91 -8.90
C LEU A 37 9.97 19.88 -9.48
N ALA A 38 11.19 19.42 -9.75
CA ALA A 38 12.24 20.25 -10.34
C ALA A 38 11.87 20.73 -11.76
N GLN A 39 11.17 19.91 -12.55
CA GLN A 39 10.62 20.32 -13.84
C GLN A 39 9.50 21.34 -13.72
N SER A 40 8.70 21.27 -12.64
CA SER A 40 7.60 22.21 -12.41
C SER A 40 8.06 23.64 -12.07
N ASP A 41 9.23 23.77 -11.46
CA ASP A 41 9.83 25.06 -11.08
C ASP A 41 10.33 25.84 -12.32
N GLN A 42 10.69 25.14 -13.40
CA GLN A 42 11.04 25.77 -14.69
C GLN A 42 9.83 26.38 -15.40
N LEU A 43 8.61 25.95 -15.07
CA LEU A 43 7.38 26.35 -15.75
C LEU A 43 6.65 27.52 -15.05
N THR A 44 6.88 27.73 -13.76
CA THR A 44 6.08 28.67 -12.95
C THR A 44 6.66 30.09 -12.85
N GLY A 45 7.91 30.30 -13.25
CA GLY A 45 8.55 31.62 -13.20
C GLY A 45 8.59 32.22 -11.78
N SER A 46 9.20 33.39 -11.62
CA SER A 46 9.29 34.07 -10.31
C SER A 46 7.98 34.79 -9.95
N ALA A 47 6.86 34.07 -9.91
CA ALA A 47 5.60 34.65 -9.45
C ALA A 47 5.75 35.12 -7.98
N PRO A 48 5.26 36.32 -7.63
CA PRO A 48 5.34 36.83 -6.26
C PRO A 48 4.60 35.90 -5.30
N ILE A 49 5.11 35.78 -4.06
CA ILE A 49 4.51 34.94 -3.01
C ILE A 49 3.20 35.59 -2.57
N GLY A 50 2.10 35.21 -3.21
CA GLY A 50 0.73 35.58 -2.84
C GLY A 50 0.11 34.58 -1.86
N PRO A 51 -1.02 34.93 -1.20
CA PRO A 51 -1.77 33.99 -0.38
C PRO A 51 -2.26 32.81 -1.23
N LEU A 52 -2.07 31.59 -0.70
CA LEU A 52 -2.54 30.37 -1.33
C LEU A 52 -4.08 30.34 -1.29
N THR A 53 -4.70 30.70 -2.41
CA THR A 53 -6.15 30.69 -2.54
C THR A 53 -6.54 29.41 -3.27
N LEU A 54 -6.97 28.40 -2.52
CA LEU A 54 -7.50 27.16 -3.07
C LEU A 54 -9.02 27.25 -3.07
N LEU A 55 -9.59 27.38 -4.26
CA LEU A 55 -11.02 27.27 -4.46
C LEU A 55 -11.35 25.88 -4.98
N PHE A 56 -12.47 25.32 -4.54
CA PHE A 56 -12.97 24.10 -5.14
C PHE A 56 -13.71 24.42 -6.44
N VAL A 57 -13.64 23.50 -7.40
CA VAL A 57 -14.44 23.61 -8.62
C VAL A 57 -15.93 23.63 -8.28
N PRO A 58 -16.76 24.38 -9.04
CA PRO A 58 -18.21 24.24 -8.98
C PRO A 58 -18.60 22.76 -9.18
N ASN A 59 -19.58 22.26 -8.43
CA ASN A 59 -19.99 20.84 -8.43
C ASN A 59 -18.89 19.88 -7.92
N THR A 60 -18.17 20.26 -6.87
CA THR A 60 -17.08 19.47 -6.27
C THR A 60 -17.45 18.02 -5.98
N LEU A 61 -18.71 17.74 -5.60
CA LEU A 61 -19.17 16.37 -5.35
C LEU A 61 -19.16 15.51 -6.62
N GLU A 62 -19.63 16.04 -7.74
CA GLU A 62 -19.63 15.34 -9.03
C GLU A 62 -18.20 15.06 -9.48
N ALA A 63 -17.34 16.07 -9.43
CA ALA A 63 -15.90 15.94 -9.73
C ALA A 63 -15.21 14.92 -8.80
N ALA A 64 -15.59 14.87 -7.52
CA ALA A 64 -15.08 13.90 -6.56
C ALA A 64 -15.51 12.47 -6.94
N PHE A 65 -16.78 12.25 -7.32
CA PHE A 65 -17.23 10.93 -7.75
C PHE A 65 -16.56 10.48 -9.04
N GLU A 66 -16.39 11.35 -10.03
CA GLU A 66 -15.67 11.04 -11.27
C GLU A 66 -14.21 10.66 -10.97
N THR A 67 -13.53 11.46 -10.15
CA THR A 67 -12.13 11.26 -9.77
C THR A 67 -11.96 9.96 -8.97
N LEU A 68 -12.82 9.72 -7.97
CA LEU A 68 -12.79 8.50 -7.18
C LEU A 68 -13.10 7.26 -8.02
N THR A 69 -14.03 7.35 -8.96
CA THR A 69 -14.36 6.25 -9.87
C THR A 69 -13.17 5.91 -10.77
N ALA A 70 -12.53 6.91 -11.36
CA ALA A 70 -11.32 6.72 -12.16
C ALA A 70 -10.19 6.10 -11.32
N LEU A 71 -9.93 6.63 -10.12
CA LEU A 71 -8.92 6.10 -9.21
C LEU A 71 -9.22 4.67 -8.77
N LEU A 72 -10.49 4.33 -8.54
CA LEU A 72 -10.92 2.98 -8.21
C LEU A 72 -10.64 2.01 -9.37
N LEU A 73 -10.95 2.40 -10.60
CA LEU A 73 -10.66 1.58 -11.79
C LEU A 73 -9.16 1.34 -11.94
N VAL A 74 -8.33 2.38 -11.73
CA VAL A 74 -6.87 2.24 -11.78
C VAL A 74 -6.35 1.37 -10.64
N ALA A 75 -6.87 1.53 -9.43
CA ALA A 75 -6.52 0.70 -8.28
C ALA A 75 -6.85 -0.78 -8.53
N LEU A 76 -8.03 -1.08 -9.07
CA LEU A 76 -8.43 -2.44 -9.46
C LEU A 76 -7.51 -3.02 -10.54
N PHE A 77 -7.11 -2.22 -11.52
CA PHE A 77 -6.18 -2.65 -12.55
C PHE A 77 -4.80 -2.98 -11.97
N ILE A 78 -4.27 -2.12 -11.09
CA ILE A 78 -3.00 -2.33 -10.40
C ILE A 78 -3.07 -3.56 -9.49
N GLU A 79 -4.15 -3.72 -8.74
CA GLU A 79 -4.39 -4.92 -7.92
C GLU A 79 -4.35 -6.18 -8.79
N ARG A 80 -5.06 -6.16 -9.93
CA ARG A 80 -5.07 -7.29 -10.86
C ARG A 80 -3.70 -7.55 -11.48
N ALA A 81 -2.96 -6.51 -11.84
CA ALA A 81 -1.60 -6.63 -12.34
C ALA A 81 -0.69 -7.28 -11.29
N ASN A 82 -0.73 -6.79 -10.04
CA ASN A 82 0.05 -7.35 -8.93
C ASN A 82 -0.28 -8.82 -8.72
N GLU A 83 -1.56 -9.16 -8.75
CA GLU A 83 -2.03 -10.52 -8.60
C GLU A 83 -1.43 -11.41 -9.69
N VAL A 84 -1.54 -11.03 -10.96
CA VAL A 84 -1.03 -11.81 -12.09
C VAL A 84 0.48 -11.95 -12.02
N PHE A 85 1.23 -10.86 -11.80
CA PHE A 85 2.69 -10.91 -11.76
C PHE A 85 3.20 -11.73 -10.57
N ILE A 86 2.65 -11.53 -9.38
CA ILE A 86 3.15 -12.16 -8.15
C ILE A 86 2.64 -13.58 -8.02
N LYS A 87 1.35 -13.86 -8.27
CA LYS A 87 0.83 -15.24 -8.20
C LYS A 87 1.50 -16.12 -9.23
N ASN A 88 1.69 -15.66 -10.47
CA ASN A 88 2.30 -16.48 -11.51
C ASN A 88 3.74 -16.91 -11.15
N THR A 89 4.53 -16.02 -10.54
CA THR A 89 5.90 -16.36 -10.14
C THR A 89 6.02 -17.15 -8.83
N ARG A 90 4.96 -17.22 -8.01
CA ARG A 90 5.08 -17.69 -6.59
C ARG A 90 4.15 -18.82 -6.17
N THR A 91 3.19 -19.21 -7.00
CA THR A 91 2.20 -20.23 -6.65
C THR A 91 2.84 -21.59 -6.40
N VAL A 92 3.79 -22.01 -7.25
CA VAL A 92 4.43 -23.34 -7.12
C VAL A 92 5.11 -23.53 -5.76
N ARG A 93 5.87 -22.53 -5.30
CA ARG A 93 6.61 -22.61 -4.02
C ARG A 93 5.67 -22.61 -2.81
N ARG A 94 4.60 -21.82 -2.88
CA ARG A 94 3.57 -21.80 -1.84
C ARG A 94 2.92 -23.17 -1.70
N THR A 95 2.51 -23.77 -2.83
CA THR A 95 1.87 -25.10 -2.85
C THR A 95 2.79 -26.18 -2.29
N ILE A 96 4.09 -26.13 -2.60
CA ILE A 96 5.07 -27.09 -2.05
C ILE A 96 5.19 -26.94 -0.52
N ALA A 97 5.29 -25.71 -0.01
CA ALA A 97 5.38 -25.46 1.42
C ALA A 97 4.09 -25.87 2.16
N GLU A 98 2.92 -25.56 1.62
CA GLU A 98 1.63 -25.94 2.19
C GLU A 98 1.44 -27.46 2.20
N ARG A 99 1.84 -28.17 1.13
CA ARG A 99 1.85 -29.64 1.10
C ARG A 99 2.80 -30.25 2.13
N ARG A 100 3.98 -29.65 2.33
CA ARG A 100 4.94 -30.11 3.32
C ARG A 100 4.37 -30.00 4.75
N ILE A 101 3.76 -28.86 5.08
CA ILE A 101 3.10 -28.67 6.38
C ILE A 101 2.00 -29.72 6.56
N ALA A 102 1.12 -29.90 5.57
CA ALA A 102 0.06 -30.92 5.64
C ALA A 102 0.62 -32.34 5.84
N SER A 103 1.73 -32.69 5.19
CA SER A 103 2.38 -33.99 5.38
C SER A 103 3.01 -34.16 6.77
N LEU A 104 3.56 -33.09 7.35
CA LEU A 104 4.15 -33.10 8.69
C LEU A 104 3.05 -33.18 9.77
N GLU A 105 1.92 -32.50 9.57
CA GLU A 105 0.75 -32.60 10.45
C GLU A 105 0.18 -34.02 10.46
N ALA A 106 0.07 -34.64 9.28
CA ALA A 106 -0.37 -36.03 9.16
C ALA A 106 0.62 -37.02 9.82
N ALA A 107 1.92 -36.77 9.68
CA ALA A 107 2.95 -37.59 10.33
C ALA A 107 2.92 -37.43 11.86
N LEU A 108 2.82 -36.20 12.38
CA LEU A 108 2.73 -35.91 13.81
C LEU A 108 1.56 -36.67 14.48
N ALA A 109 0.44 -36.83 13.78
CA ALA A 109 -0.72 -37.57 14.28
C ALA A 109 -0.47 -39.08 14.47
N GLN A 110 0.58 -39.65 13.87
CA GLN A 110 0.93 -41.07 13.93
C GLN A 110 2.18 -41.35 14.79
N VAL A 111 2.87 -40.32 15.28
CA VAL A 111 4.14 -40.43 16.01
C VAL A 111 3.90 -40.69 17.51
N GLN A 112 4.71 -41.56 18.12
CA GLN A 112 4.66 -41.85 19.56
C GLN A 112 5.16 -40.67 20.39
N GLU A 113 4.69 -40.55 21.64
CA GLU A 113 4.94 -39.39 22.53
C GLU A 113 6.44 -39.04 22.69
N THR A 114 7.33 -40.02 22.64
CA THR A 114 8.80 -39.85 22.75
C THR A 114 9.45 -39.19 21.52
N GLU A 115 8.88 -39.34 20.32
CA GLU A 115 9.39 -38.74 19.07
C GLU A 115 8.60 -37.48 18.68
N ARG A 116 7.52 -37.19 19.42
CA ARG A 116 6.60 -36.09 19.15
C ARG A 116 7.27 -34.72 19.23
N SER A 117 8.24 -34.55 20.14
CA SER A 117 8.97 -33.29 20.29
C SER A 117 9.73 -32.89 19.03
N GLU A 118 10.48 -33.81 18.41
CA GLU A 118 11.25 -33.54 17.20
C GLU A 118 10.33 -33.29 15.99
N ALA A 119 9.26 -34.09 15.85
CA ALA A 119 8.28 -33.92 14.78
C ALA A 119 7.53 -32.57 14.90
N GLN A 120 7.27 -32.12 16.12
CA GLN A 120 6.61 -30.83 16.38
C GLN A 120 7.54 -29.65 16.08
N GLU A 121 8.83 -29.75 16.42
CA GLU A 121 9.84 -28.75 16.04
C GLU A 121 9.93 -28.60 14.51
N GLN A 122 9.93 -29.72 13.78
CA GLN A 122 9.94 -29.68 12.31
C GLN A 122 8.69 -29.04 11.70
N LEU A 123 7.52 -29.27 12.30
CA LEU A 123 6.27 -28.66 11.88
C LEU A 123 6.28 -27.14 12.11
N GLU A 124 6.70 -26.69 13.29
CA GLU A 124 6.77 -25.27 13.62
C GLU A 124 7.81 -24.55 12.74
N ALA A 125 8.98 -25.15 12.50
CA ALA A 125 9.96 -24.61 11.56
C ALA A 125 9.38 -24.45 10.13
N ALA A 126 8.59 -25.42 9.66
CA ALA A 126 7.95 -25.33 8.34
C ALA A 126 6.87 -24.24 8.27
N LYS A 127 6.09 -24.04 9.35
CA LYS A 127 5.11 -22.95 9.45
C LYS A 127 5.78 -21.58 9.49
N ASP A 128 6.87 -21.46 10.23
CA ASP A 128 7.68 -20.24 10.29
C ASP A 128 8.22 -19.87 8.91
N ASP A 129 8.75 -20.85 8.17
CA ASP A 129 9.22 -20.65 6.80
C ASP A 129 8.09 -20.17 5.86
N LEU A 130 6.89 -20.76 5.95
CA LEU A 130 5.74 -20.30 5.18
C LEU A 130 5.32 -18.88 5.55
N THR A 131 5.34 -18.54 6.84
CA THR A 131 5.03 -17.20 7.33
C THR A 131 6.04 -16.17 6.79
N ARG A 132 7.34 -16.48 6.87
CA ARG A 132 8.40 -15.65 6.30
C ARG A 132 8.23 -15.46 4.79
N TYR A 133 7.88 -16.52 4.06
CA TYR A 133 7.60 -16.46 2.63
C TYR A 133 6.40 -15.55 2.29
N ARG A 134 5.31 -15.65 3.06
CA ARG A 134 4.12 -14.80 2.90
C ARG A 134 4.45 -13.33 3.17
N THR A 135 5.18 -13.06 4.26
CA THR A 135 5.64 -11.70 4.60
C THR A 135 6.53 -11.12 3.51
N ALA A 136 7.51 -11.87 3.01
CA ALA A 136 8.37 -11.43 1.91
C ALA A 136 7.58 -11.15 0.62
N THR A 137 6.54 -11.93 0.36
CA THR A 137 5.65 -11.72 -0.79
C THR A 137 4.83 -10.45 -0.61
N ARG A 138 4.27 -10.23 0.58
CA ARG A 138 3.51 -9.03 0.90
C ARG A 138 4.36 -7.76 0.75
N ILE A 139 5.60 -7.76 1.24
CA ILE A 139 6.52 -6.62 1.10
C ILE A 139 6.75 -6.27 -0.37
N LEU A 140 6.92 -7.28 -1.22
CA LEU A 140 7.12 -7.05 -2.65
C LEU A 140 5.85 -6.60 -3.37
N THR A 141 4.68 -7.11 -2.98
CA THR A 141 3.40 -6.58 -3.45
C THR A 141 3.29 -5.09 -3.15
N ILE A 142 3.59 -4.69 -1.91
CA ILE A 142 3.54 -3.28 -1.48
C ILE A 142 4.54 -2.42 -2.24
N ALA A 143 5.78 -2.89 -2.42
CA ALA A 143 6.80 -2.16 -3.15
C ALA A 143 6.39 -1.95 -4.63
N PHE A 144 5.87 -2.99 -5.27
CA PHE A 144 5.47 -2.94 -6.68
C PHE A 144 4.22 -2.08 -6.89
N SER A 145 3.21 -2.18 -6.01
CA SER A 145 2.03 -1.31 -6.05
C SER A 145 2.38 0.16 -5.82
N THR A 146 3.33 0.45 -4.93
CA THR A 146 3.80 1.82 -4.68
C THR A 146 4.46 2.42 -5.92
N ILE A 147 5.29 1.64 -6.63
CA ILE A 147 5.90 2.08 -7.89
C ILE A 147 4.83 2.35 -8.94
N LEU A 148 3.89 1.41 -9.14
CA LEU A 148 2.81 1.58 -10.11
C LEU A 148 1.91 2.78 -9.78
N GLY A 149 1.51 2.93 -8.52
CA GLY A 149 0.75 4.09 -8.06
C GLY A 149 1.50 5.40 -8.28
N THR A 150 2.82 5.42 -8.07
CA THR A 150 3.66 6.61 -8.34
C THR A 150 3.68 6.93 -9.83
N LEU A 151 3.88 5.93 -10.68
CA LEU A 151 3.84 6.11 -12.14
C LEU A 151 2.48 6.60 -12.63
N THR A 152 1.39 6.07 -12.06
CA THR A 152 0.02 6.55 -12.32
C THR A 152 -0.17 8.01 -11.95
N ALA A 153 0.30 8.42 -10.76
CA ALA A 153 0.23 9.82 -10.33
C ALA A 153 1.02 10.74 -11.28
N LEU A 154 2.20 10.30 -11.71
CA LEU A 154 3.04 11.05 -12.66
C LEU A 154 2.46 11.07 -14.08
N ALA A 155 1.70 10.06 -14.47
CA ALA A 155 0.97 10.02 -15.74
C ALA A 155 -0.24 10.98 -15.79
N GLY A 156 -0.51 11.71 -14.69
CA GLY A 156 -1.54 12.74 -14.63
C GLY A 156 -2.85 12.30 -13.97
N VAL A 157 -2.96 11.05 -13.53
CA VAL A 157 -4.10 10.63 -12.70
C VAL A 157 -3.89 11.19 -11.30
N ARG A 158 -4.71 12.16 -10.89
CA ARG A 158 -4.54 12.93 -9.66
C ARG A 158 -5.81 12.91 -8.82
N ALA A 159 -5.67 12.88 -7.50
CA ALA A 159 -6.78 12.81 -6.57
C ALA A 159 -7.31 14.18 -6.15
N LEU A 160 -6.41 15.14 -5.97
CA LEU A 160 -6.74 16.46 -5.45
C LEU A 160 -6.85 17.52 -6.54
N THR A 161 -5.93 17.51 -7.53
CA THR A 161 -5.91 18.53 -8.61
C THR A 161 -7.26 18.68 -9.33
N PRO A 162 -8.00 17.61 -9.70
CA PRO A 162 -9.29 17.76 -10.39
C PRO A 162 -10.39 18.46 -9.56
N LEU A 163 -10.22 18.51 -8.24
CA LEU A 163 -11.19 19.11 -7.32
C LEU A 163 -10.93 20.60 -7.06
N LEU A 164 -9.74 21.07 -7.44
CA LEU A 164 -9.27 22.42 -7.16
C LEU A 164 -9.30 23.27 -8.42
N ASP A 165 -9.89 24.46 -8.31
CA ASP A 165 -9.78 25.52 -9.31
C ASP A 165 -8.46 26.28 -9.09
N VAL A 166 -7.39 25.69 -9.62
CA VAL A 166 -6.03 26.20 -9.43
C VAL A 166 -5.72 27.27 -10.49
N GLN A 167 -5.61 28.52 -10.06
CA GLN A 167 -5.08 29.60 -10.89
C GLN A 167 -3.55 29.52 -10.90
N TYR A 168 -2.99 28.77 -11.85
CA TYR A 168 -1.56 28.49 -11.96
C TYR A 168 -0.68 29.75 -12.00
N GLU A 169 -1.19 30.85 -12.57
CA GLU A 169 -0.49 32.12 -12.68
C GLU A 169 -0.35 32.86 -11.32
N ALA A 170 -1.17 32.51 -10.34
CA ALA A 170 -1.18 33.12 -9.01
C ALA A 170 -0.34 32.33 -7.98
N LEU A 171 0.15 31.15 -8.33
CA LEU A 171 0.93 30.30 -7.44
C LEU A 171 2.42 30.51 -7.64
N SER A 172 3.13 30.67 -6.52
CA SER A 172 4.59 30.54 -6.52
C SER A 172 5.00 29.08 -6.82
N GLY A 173 6.17 28.89 -7.44
CA GLY A 173 6.68 27.55 -7.78
C GLY A 173 6.75 26.59 -6.58
N TRP A 174 7.09 27.09 -5.40
CA TRP A 174 7.07 26.29 -4.16
C TRP A 174 5.66 25.86 -3.74
N GLN A 175 4.66 26.75 -3.80
CA GLN A 175 3.27 26.40 -3.46
C GLN A 175 2.73 25.32 -4.41
N TRP A 176 3.02 25.47 -5.70
CA TRP A 176 2.70 24.47 -6.71
C TRP A 176 3.41 23.14 -6.46
N GLY A 177 4.69 23.19 -6.06
CA GLY A 177 5.46 22.01 -5.72
C GLY A 177 4.89 21.26 -4.52
N VAL A 178 4.53 21.97 -3.44
CA VAL A 178 3.90 21.35 -2.26
C VAL A 178 2.53 20.76 -2.61
N LEU A 179 1.70 21.49 -3.36
CA LEU A 179 0.39 21.00 -3.79
C LEU A 179 0.51 19.70 -4.60
N ASN A 180 1.42 19.69 -5.58
CA ASN A 180 1.71 18.49 -6.36
C ASN A 180 2.22 17.34 -5.51
N PHE A 181 3.13 17.61 -4.58
CA PHE A 181 3.67 16.59 -3.70
C PHE A 181 2.56 15.94 -2.87
N VAL A 182 1.72 16.75 -2.24
CA VAL A 182 0.58 16.28 -1.44
C VAL A 182 -0.38 15.46 -2.30
N ASP A 183 -0.70 15.94 -3.50
CA ASP A 183 -1.60 15.24 -4.42
C ASP A 183 -1.03 13.91 -4.90
N ILE A 184 0.27 13.84 -5.24
CA ILE A 184 0.93 12.58 -5.60
C ILE A 184 0.87 11.61 -4.42
N VAL A 185 1.24 12.05 -3.21
CA VAL A 185 1.23 11.19 -2.02
C VAL A 185 -0.18 10.67 -1.74
N LEU A 186 -1.19 11.52 -1.85
CA LEU A 186 -2.60 11.17 -1.68
C LEU A 186 -3.03 10.14 -2.73
N THR A 187 -2.70 10.39 -4.00
CA THR A 187 -3.03 9.49 -5.12
C THR A 187 -2.38 8.12 -4.94
N VAL A 188 -1.07 8.08 -4.66
CA VAL A 188 -0.33 6.83 -4.44
C VAL A 188 -0.93 6.05 -3.28
N SER A 189 -1.28 6.74 -2.19
CA SER A 189 -1.88 6.14 -0.99
C SER A 189 -3.25 5.56 -1.29
N LEU A 190 -4.08 6.26 -2.07
CA LEU A 190 -5.41 5.79 -2.44
C LEU A 190 -5.33 4.58 -3.38
N VAL A 191 -4.49 4.67 -4.41
CA VAL A 191 -4.30 3.61 -5.40
C VAL A 191 -3.67 2.35 -4.77
N THR A 192 -2.68 2.53 -3.90
CA THR A 192 -1.98 1.40 -3.25
C THR A 192 -2.75 0.83 -2.07
N GLY A 193 -3.44 1.68 -1.31
CA GLY A 193 -4.23 1.28 -0.14
C GLY A 193 -5.59 0.68 -0.49
N GLY A 194 -6.07 0.90 -1.71
CA GLY A 194 -7.29 0.30 -2.25
C GLY A 194 -8.53 0.55 -1.37
N ALA A 195 -9.42 -0.43 -1.31
CA ALA A 195 -10.67 -0.34 -0.54
C ALA A 195 -10.45 -0.13 0.97
N SER A 196 -9.34 -0.60 1.54
CA SER A 196 -9.02 -0.38 2.96
C SER A 196 -8.68 1.08 3.26
N ALA A 197 -8.01 1.79 2.34
CA ALA A 197 -7.78 3.23 2.47
C ALA A 197 -9.11 4.00 2.40
N LEU A 198 -9.98 3.66 1.44
CA LEU A 198 -11.30 4.25 1.31
C LEU A 198 -12.18 3.99 2.55
N HIS A 199 -12.19 2.76 3.07
CA HIS A 199 -12.95 2.41 4.27
C HIS A 199 -12.52 3.24 5.49
N ASN A 200 -11.20 3.41 5.68
CA ASN A 200 -10.67 4.25 6.75
C ASN A 200 -11.00 5.75 6.55
N MET A 201 -11.04 6.24 5.31
CA MET A 201 -11.45 7.62 5.03
C MET A 201 -12.94 7.84 5.29
N ILE A 202 -13.79 6.89 4.90
CA ILE A 202 -15.23 6.94 5.12
C ILE A 202 -15.54 6.87 6.62
N SER A 203 -14.86 6.01 7.38
CA SER A 203 -15.07 5.92 8.83
C SER A 203 -14.66 7.22 9.55
N MET A 204 -13.56 7.86 9.14
CA MET A 204 -13.15 9.16 9.69
C MET A 204 -14.15 10.30 9.39
N ILE A 205 -14.87 10.24 8.26
CA ILE A 205 -15.91 11.20 7.91
C ILE A 205 -17.20 10.90 8.69
N GLY A 206 -17.57 9.62 8.82
CA GLY A 206 -18.72 9.15 9.61
C GLY A 206 -18.62 9.56 11.08
N ASP A 207 -17.45 9.38 11.69
CA ASP A 207 -17.16 9.76 13.09
C ASP A 207 -17.32 11.27 13.34
N ARG A 208 -17.27 12.11 12.30
CA ARG A 208 -17.47 13.57 12.42
C ARG A 208 -18.88 14.03 12.09
N ILE A 209 -19.70 13.15 11.53
CA ILE A 209 -21.09 13.45 11.14
C ILE A 209 -22.09 12.93 12.19
N GLU A 210 -21.73 11.92 12.98
CA GLU A 210 -22.54 11.52 14.16
C GLU A 210 -22.38 12.55 15.29
N PRO A 211 -23.45 13.28 15.67
CA PRO A 211 -23.44 14.07 16.90
C PRO A 211 -23.40 13.11 18.08
N SER A 212 -22.66 13.49 19.12
CA SER A 212 -22.65 12.89 20.46
C SER A 212 -24.04 13.00 21.12
N ASP A 213 -25.03 12.25 20.64
CA ASP A 213 -26.34 12.09 21.27
C ASP A 213 -26.31 10.90 22.23
N ALA A 214 -25.44 10.94 23.24
CA ALA A 214 -25.53 10.07 24.42
C ALA A 214 -24.56 10.52 25.52
N THR A 215 -24.95 11.48 26.37
CA THR A 215 -24.79 11.45 27.85
C THR A 215 -25.14 12.81 28.47
N GLU A 216 -26.40 13.22 28.39
CA GLU A 216 -27.00 14.09 29.41
C GLU A 216 -28.23 13.38 29.95
N GLY A 217 -28.22 13.01 31.23
CA GLY A 217 -29.46 12.65 31.93
C GLY A 217 -29.44 11.50 32.94
N GLU A 218 -28.32 11.08 33.53
CA GLU A 218 -28.39 10.27 34.77
C GLU A 218 -28.39 11.19 35.99
N THR A 219 -29.58 11.71 36.30
CA THR A 219 -29.84 12.42 37.56
C THR A 219 -29.98 11.39 38.68
N ARG A 220 -28.99 11.34 39.57
CA ARG A 220 -29.20 10.84 40.94
C ARG A 220 -30.26 11.71 41.64
N PRO A 221 -31.16 11.10 42.42
CA PRO A 221 -31.37 11.60 43.76
C PRO A 221 -31.19 10.50 44.82
N LYS A 222 -31.01 11.02 46.05
CA LYS A 222 -30.55 10.37 47.27
C LYS A 222 -31.50 9.33 47.84
#